data_AF-A0A8S1XK50-F1
#
_entry.id   AF-A0A8S1XK50-F1
#
_cell.length_a   1.000
_cell.length_b   1.000
_cell.length_c   1.000
_cell.angle_alpha   90.00
_cell.angle_beta   90.00
_cell.angle_gamma   90.00
#
_symmetry.space_group_name_H-M   'P 1'
#
loop_
_entity.id
_entity.type
_entity.pdbx_description
1 polymer ?
#
loop_
_entity_poly.entity_id
_entity_poly.type
_entity_poly.pdbx_seq_one_letter_code
_entity_poly.pdbx_strand_id
1 'polypeptide(L)'
;MNFSAQFWTQFGMLMKENGFDRHFENPDLQLTTLLDDDLIIGEFRNQNQKLMDYMQKKQVAELVSYLTEMPVDDSNSKRAFRYPFYSCELLVCCENPKILEQFFGEDKSLLHTLFQFFISDEDVNPVLAGYVCNVLFNLLKMRTDIFLAEFYQYQNLVDGLIKQLQSRSVSEFVIRLLTIEQETQIDYTPQRIHLIKGVVGRIEDTTNFEVSTNVSHIIQEITQKAYVIFKAQPLFDFLYGESIDKFCQSIVHENNSVSLASGTALYNLLTLLYKITTRQGDPAESAILNVNQQELFNKIESHLNKWLDFLQKSTTPIFGQHKIKILEIIGVCISLNQESFVTKLHEQDIFKVYNSLFVKHEKHDILHLQYYRFIVHIIEQKLDSLVQNLFNQNEFIQFLLKCTSEVINNKKQRKEYLGFVTKLAHFLVEFTSKYPLLQSELENESWKKFREQYFDKAEKLNNHELGGHTRADYKEDVDFNKEDIQIKYDDFLKSNHDQKIQNETNTQNIQNIFDAFNIGNNEQSNPVDGQQQEWSNFQWSQEQNQSEGVQQQQQNFQQFGEISNQDQGKEQGMQFEQQHNPLYKHDYAQEERDDEYNRFWQFQIHEQDSKLHDDALYEFEKNY
;
A
#
# COMPACT_ATOMS: atom_id res chain seq x y z
N MET A 1 -12.91 22.50 49.88
CA MET A 1 -13.52 21.16 50.03
C MET A 1 -12.95 20.27 48.93
N ASN A 2 -11.85 19.56 49.20
CA ASN A 2 -11.19 18.61 48.27
C ASN A 2 -11.49 17.16 48.66
N PHE A 3 -12.67 16.91 49.25
CA PHE A 3 -12.98 15.62 49.83
C PHE A 3 -13.27 14.56 48.77
N SER A 4 -13.82 14.90 47.59
CA SER A 4 -14.17 13.91 46.56
C SER A 4 -12.95 13.39 45.79
N ALA A 5 -12.04 14.26 45.35
CA ALA A 5 -10.85 13.85 44.63
C ALA A 5 -9.92 13.02 45.52
N GLN A 6 -9.63 13.49 46.74
CA GLN A 6 -8.83 12.73 47.70
C GLN A 6 -9.53 11.46 48.17
N PHE A 7 -10.86 11.46 48.30
CA PHE A 7 -11.60 10.23 48.57
C PHE A 7 -11.46 9.25 47.42
N TRP A 8 -11.67 9.61 46.15
CA TRP A 8 -11.50 8.63 45.06
C TRP A 8 -10.06 8.17 44.86
N THR A 9 -9.05 9.02 45.10
CA THR A 9 -7.64 8.59 45.06
C THR A 9 -7.28 7.69 46.25
N GLN A 10 -7.77 8.01 47.44
CA GLN A 10 -7.48 7.26 48.67
C GLN A 10 -8.36 6.00 48.80
N PHE A 11 -9.58 6.01 48.27
CA PHE A 11 -10.50 4.87 48.15
C PHE A 11 -10.09 3.97 46.98
N GLY A 12 -9.55 4.52 45.88
CA GLY A 12 -8.85 3.75 44.85
C GLY A 12 -7.55 3.11 45.33
N MET A 13 -6.85 3.71 46.31
CA MET A 13 -5.73 3.09 47.01
C MET A 13 -6.16 2.11 48.12
N LEU A 14 -7.30 2.32 48.78
CA LEU A 14 -7.84 1.45 49.85
C LEU A 14 -8.59 0.23 49.31
N MET A 15 -9.16 0.30 48.10
CA MET A 15 -9.75 -0.85 47.40
C MET A 15 -8.68 -1.68 46.65
N LYS A 16 -7.43 -1.21 46.62
CA LYS A 16 -6.23 -2.00 46.27
C LYS A 16 -5.74 -2.83 47.46
N GLU A 17 -6.61 -3.63 48.06
CA GLU A 17 -6.14 -4.98 48.39
C GLU A 17 -6.05 -5.68 47.04
N ASN A 18 -4.84 -5.86 46.52
CA ASN A 18 -4.56 -6.47 45.22
C ASN A 18 -5.34 -7.79 45.06
N GLY A 19 -6.53 -7.74 44.45
CA GLY A 19 -7.32 -8.93 44.13
C GLY A 19 -6.52 -9.91 43.28
N PHE A 20 -5.67 -9.36 42.42
CA PHE A 20 -4.69 -10.11 41.64
C PHE A 20 -3.67 -10.85 42.51
N ASP A 21 -3.19 -10.23 43.60
CA ASP A 21 -2.19 -10.85 44.48
C ASP A 21 -2.74 -12.06 45.25
N ARG A 22 -4.08 -12.17 45.39
CA ARG A 22 -4.73 -13.30 46.06
C ARG A 22 -4.51 -14.61 45.31
N HIS A 23 -4.26 -14.57 43.99
CA HIS A 23 -3.92 -15.77 43.23
C HIS A 23 -2.68 -16.48 43.78
N PHE A 24 -1.68 -15.72 44.27
CA PHE A 24 -0.44 -16.27 44.82
C PHE A 24 -0.60 -16.88 46.22
N GLU A 25 -1.78 -16.79 46.83
CA GLU A 25 -2.09 -17.51 48.08
C GLU A 25 -2.43 -18.98 47.79
N ASN A 26 -2.76 -19.33 46.54
CA ASN A 26 -3.02 -20.70 46.12
C ASN A 26 -1.69 -21.45 45.88
N PRO A 27 -1.38 -22.52 46.64
CA PRO A 27 -0.15 -23.29 46.44
C PRO A 27 -0.08 -24.03 45.11
N ASP A 28 -1.23 -24.32 44.48
CA ASP A 28 -1.34 -25.05 43.20
C ASP A 28 -1.59 -24.11 42.01
N LEU A 29 -1.21 -22.83 42.14
CA LEU A 29 -1.45 -21.79 41.13
C LEU A 29 -0.91 -22.19 39.75
N GLN A 30 -1.82 -22.29 38.78
CA GLN A 30 -1.52 -22.52 37.37
C GLN A 30 -1.38 -21.18 36.63
N LEU A 31 -0.50 -21.13 35.63
CA LEU A 31 -0.31 -19.94 34.80
C LEU A 31 -1.61 -19.54 34.08
N THR A 32 -2.40 -20.52 33.64
CA THR A 32 -3.71 -20.29 33.01
C THR A 32 -4.69 -19.54 33.90
N THR A 33 -4.62 -19.71 35.22
CA THR A 33 -5.45 -18.94 36.17
C THR A 33 -5.11 -17.46 36.13
N LEU A 34 -3.81 -17.13 35.97
CA LEU A 34 -3.37 -15.75 35.81
C LEU A 34 -3.71 -15.20 34.41
N LEU A 35 -3.55 -15.99 33.35
CA LEU A 35 -3.92 -15.58 31.97
C LEU A 35 -5.43 -15.36 31.79
N ASP A 36 -6.24 -15.95 32.67
CA ASP A 36 -7.68 -15.73 32.73
C ASP A 36 -8.05 -14.44 33.49
N ASP A 37 -7.12 -13.81 34.21
CA ASP A 37 -7.35 -12.55 34.93
C ASP A 37 -7.06 -11.35 34.02
N ASP A 38 -8.04 -10.44 33.88
CA ASP A 38 -7.94 -9.28 32.99
C ASP A 38 -6.88 -8.26 33.46
N LEU A 39 -6.43 -8.32 34.72
CA LEU A 39 -5.39 -7.44 35.27
C LEU A 39 -3.96 -7.89 34.94
N ILE A 40 -3.74 -9.12 34.43
CA ILE A 40 -2.40 -9.69 34.28
C ILE A 40 -1.44 -8.81 33.47
N ILE A 41 -1.90 -8.23 32.35
CA ILE A 41 -1.06 -7.37 31.51
C ILE A 41 -0.67 -6.10 32.28
N GLY A 42 -1.63 -5.49 32.98
CA GLY A 42 -1.40 -4.29 33.79
C GLY A 42 -0.42 -4.55 34.93
N GLU A 43 -0.62 -5.63 35.67
CA GLU A 43 0.26 -6.02 36.79
C GLU A 43 1.66 -6.42 36.32
N PHE A 44 1.78 -7.04 35.14
CA PHE A 44 3.07 -7.37 34.54
C PHE A 44 3.82 -6.11 34.10
N ARG A 45 3.15 -5.18 33.40
CA ARG A 45 3.75 -3.87 33.02
C ARG A 45 4.18 -3.06 34.24
N ASN A 46 3.41 -3.13 35.33
CA ASN A 46 3.71 -2.48 36.59
C ASN A 46 4.78 -3.20 37.45
N GLN A 47 5.40 -4.27 36.94
CA GLN A 47 6.45 -5.02 37.64
C GLN A 47 6.01 -5.54 39.02
N ASN A 48 4.77 -6.06 39.11
CA ASN A 48 4.25 -6.68 40.34
C ASN A 48 5.23 -7.76 40.83
N GLN A 49 5.75 -7.60 42.05
CA GLN A 49 6.84 -8.44 42.56
C GLN A 49 6.43 -9.91 42.68
N LYS A 50 5.21 -10.22 43.14
CA LYS A 50 4.73 -11.61 43.25
C LYS A 50 4.64 -12.27 41.88
N LEU A 51 4.14 -11.52 40.88
CA LEU A 51 4.08 -12.00 39.50
C LEU A 51 5.48 -12.23 38.91
N MET A 52 6.41 -11.29 39.13
CA MET A 52 7.78 -11.41 38.63
C MET A 52 8.55 -12.57 39.29
N ASP A 53 8.31 -12.83 40.57
CA ASP A 53 8.91 -13.98 41.28
C ASP A 53 8.26 -15.31 40.90
N TYR A 54 6.99 -15.31 40.50
CA TYR A 54 6.28 -16.47 39.95
C TYR A 54 6.71 -16.80 38.52
N MET A 55 7.06 -15.79 37.70
CA MET A 55 7.46 -15.94 36.29
C MET A 55 8.87 -16.54 36.16
N GLN A 56 9.01 -17.80 36.55
CA GLN A 56 10.23 -18.59 36.42
C GLN A 56 10.28 -19.31 35.07
N LYS A 57 11.40 -19.97 34.80
CA LYS A 57 11.65 -20.68 33.53
C LYS A 57 10.49 -21.58 33.09
N LYS A 58 9.86 -22.30 34.03
CA LYS A 58 8.71 -23.18 33.74
C LYS A 58 7.52 -22.40 33.16
N GLN A 59 7.16 -21.27 33.78
CA GLN A 59 6.05 -20.43 33.34
C GLN A 59 6.37 -19.76 32.00
N VAL A 60 7.60 -19.25 31.83
CA VAL A 60 8.02 -18.66 30.55
C VAL A 60 8.02 -19.72 29.43
N ALA A 61 8.41 -20.95 29.72
CA ALA A 61 8.32 -22.07 28.77
C ALA A 61 6.87 -22.36 28.36
N GLU A 62 5.94 -22.31 29.30
CA GLU A 62 4.51 -22.50 29.04
C GLU A 62 3.93 -21.35 28.20
N LEU A 63 4.34 -20.09 28.45
CA LEU A 63 4.00 -18.97 27.57
C LEU A 63 4.52 -19.21 26.15
N VAL A 64 5.77 -19.65 26.00
CA VAL A 64 6.37 -19.94 24.69
C VAL A 64 5.63 -21.08 23.98
N SER A 65 5.25 -22.15 24.67
CA SER A 65 4.52 -23.26 24.04
C SER A 65 3.13 -22.83 23.56
N TYR A 66 2.47 -21.88 24.25
CA TYR A 66 1.23 -21.27 23.75
C TYR A 66 1.42 -20.52 22.43
N LEU A 67 2.62 -20.02 22.14
CA LEU A 67 2.93 -19.32 20.89
C LEU A 67 3.42 -20.26 19.77
N THR A 68 4.07 -21.36 20.11
CA THR A 68 4.75 -22.21 19.11
C THR A 68 3.98 -23.48 18.76
N GLU A 69 3.03 -23.90 19.58
CA GLU A 69 2.29 -25.16 19.40
C GLU A 69 0.81 -24.91 19.12
N MET A 70 0.27 -25.60 18.13
CA MET A 70 -1.17 -25.65 17.86
C MET A 70 -1.91 -26.33 19.03
N PRO A 71 -3.14 -25.90 19.36
CA PRO A 71 -3.99 -26.63 20.29
C PRO A 71 -4.25 -28.06 19.77
N VAL A 72 -4.22 -29.05 20.68
CA VAL A 72 -4.57 -30.44 20.35
C VAL A 72 -6.08 -30.59 20.11
N ASP A 73 -6.87 -29.71 20.71
CA ASP A 73 -8.34 -29.69 20.62
C ASP A 73 -8.81 -28.27 20.28
N ASP A 74 -9.26 -28.09 19.05
CA ASP A 74 -9.78 -26.82 18.53
C ASP A 74 -11.03 -26.33 19.28
N SER A 75 -11.70 -27.18 20.07
CA SER A 75 -12.83 -26.77 20.90
C SER A 75 -12.42 -25.96 22.14
N ASN A 76 -11.15 -26.01 22.54
CA ASN A 76 -10.62 -25.20 23.63
C ASN A 76 -10.29 -23.77 23.14
N SER A 77 -11.34 -22.95 23.03
CA SER A 77 -11.26 -21.55 22.58
C SER A 77 -10.24 -20.71 23.36
N LYS A 78 -10.04 -21.00 24.66
CA LYS A 78 -9.03 -20.31 25.47
C LYS A 78 -7.61 -20.65 25.03
N ARG A 79 -7.30 -21.93 24.81
CA ARG A 79 -5.98 -22.36 24.32
C ARG A 79 -5.71 -21.93 22.88
N ALA A 80 -6.75 -21.87 22.06
CA ALA A 80 -6.66 -21.46 20.65
C ALA A 80 -6.44 -19.95 20.48
N PHE A 81 -7.06 -19.11 21.32
CA PHE A 81 -7.06 -17.65 21.13
C PHE A 81 -6.56 -16.86 22.34
N ARG A 82 -7.10 -17.11 23.53
CA ARG A 82 -6.79 -16.30 24.73
C ARG A 82 -5.34 -16.47 25.19
N TYR A 83 -4.90 -17.71 25.42
CA TYR A 83 -3.57 -17.96 25.98
C TYR A 83 -2.43 -17.52 25.06
N PRO A 84 -2.48 -17.76 23.73
CA PRO A 84 -1.47 -17.23 22.80
C PRO A 84 -1.43 -15.69 22.80
N PHE A 85 -2.59 -15.02 22.80
CA PHE A 85 -2.66 -13.56 22.84
C PHE A 85 -2.00 -12.98 24.09
N TYR A 86 -2.42 -13.41 25.29
CA TYR A 86 -1.85 -12.90 26.54
C TYR A 86 -0.37 -13.28 26.68
N SER A 87 0.04 -14.46 26.21
CA SER A 87 1.45 -14.86 26.23
C SER A 87 2.31 -13.95 25.36
N CYS A 88 1.82 -13.60 24.17
CA CYS A 88 2.50 -12.65 23.29
C CYS A 88 2.58 -11.27 23.95
N GLU A 89 1.47 -10.73 24.46
CA GLU A 89 1.43 -9.41 25.11
C GLU A 89 2.43 -9.31 26.28
N LEU A 90 2.50 -10.32 27.14
CA LEU A 90 3.43 -10.36 28.26
C LEU A 90 4.89 -10.38 27.78
N LEU A 91 5.22 -11.21 26.79
CA LEU A 91 6.60 -11.34 26.30
C LEU A 91 7.04 -10.15 25.43
N VAL A 92 6.12 -9.49 24.72
CA VAL A 92 6.39 -8.29 23.91
C VAL A 92 6.63 -7.06 24.78
N CYS A 93 5.93 -6.92 25.90
CA CYS A 93 6.17 -5.81 26.85
C CYS A 93 7.22 -6.14 27.93
N CYS A 94 7.88 -7.30 27.85
CA CYS A 94 8.84 -7.73 28.86
C CYS A 94 10.18 -7.00 28.73
N GLU A 95 10.47 -6.18 29.74
CA GLU A 95 11.79 -5.55 29.93
C GLU A 95 12.49 -6.06 31.21
N ASN A 96 11.84 -6.95 31.97
CA ASN A 96 12.37 -7.43 33.24
C ASN A 96 13.65 -8.27 33.01
N PRO A 97 14.80 -7.90 33.60
CA PRO A 97 16.05 -8.61 33.40
C PRO A 97 16.01 -10.10 33.76
N LYS A 98 15.28 -10.48 34.82
CA LYS A 98 15.16 -11.88 35.27
C LYS A 98 14.47 -12.77 34.23
N ILE A 99 13.47 -12.23 33.53
CA ILE A 99 12.73 -12.95 32.48
C ILE A 99 13.55 -12.96 31.19
N LEU A 100 14.17 -11.83 30.82
CA LEU A 100 15.07 -11.78 29.66
C LEU A 100 16.26 -12.75 29.80
N GLU A 101 16.77 -12.95 31.01
CA GLU A 101 17.82 -13.93 31.31
C GLU A 101 17.38 -15.38 31.02
N GLN A 102 16.08 -15.69 31.02
CA GLN A 102 15.58 -17.01 30.62
C GLN A 102 15.75 -17.29 29.11
N PHE A 103 15.89 -16.24 28.28
CA PHE A 103 16.14 -16.35 26.84
C PHE A 103 17.64 -16.24 26.51
N PHE A 104 18.37 -15.40 27.24
CA PHE A 104 19.74 -14.99 26.90
C PHE A 104 20.83 -15.51 27.86
N GLY A 105 20.46 -16.23 28.92
CA GLY A 105 21.40 -16.84 29.87
C GLY A 105 22.18 -18.02 29.27
N GLU A 106 22.78 -18.84 30.13
CA GLU A 106 23.55 -20.02 29.71
C GLU A 106 22.68 -21.04 28.94
N ASP A 107 21.44 -21.23 29.39
CA ASP A 107 20.48 -22.14 28.78
C ASP A 107 19.47 -21.36 27.91
N LYS A 108 19.75 -21.36 26.59
CA LYS A 108 19.00 -20.65 25.55
C LYS A 108 17.85 -21.47 24.93
N SER A 109 17.45 -22.58 25.56
CA SER A 109 16.41 -23.49 25.04
C SER A 109 15.09 -22.81 24.70
N LEU A 110 14.67 -21.77 25.44
CA LEU A 110 13.45 -21.02 25.15
C LEU A 110 13.56 -20.20 23.86
N LEU A 111 14.70 -19.53 23.66
CA LEU A 111 14.98 -18.81 22.42
C LEU A 111 15.06 -19.78 21.24
N HIS A 112 15.72 -20.93 21.43
CA HIS A 112 15.78 -21.99 20.41
C HIS A 112 14.42 -22.57 20.07
N THR A 113 13.50 -22.67 21.03
CA THR A 113 12.11 -23.11 20.75
C THR A 113 11.39 -22.14 19.82
N LEU A 114 11.57 -20.83 20.02
CA LEU A 114 11.03 -19.80 19.11
C LEU A 114 11.69 -19.86 17.73
N PHE A 115 13.00 -20.15 17.64
CA PHE A 115 13.69 -20.33 16.36
C PHE A 115 13.23 -21.59 15.62
N GLN A 116 13.07 -22.69 16.35
CA GLN A 116 12.66 -23.98 15.80
C GLN A 116 11.30 -23.93 15.12
N PHE A 117 10.42 -23.01 15.53
CA PHE A 117 9.12 -22.77 14.91
C PHE A 117 9.18 -22.55 13.39
N PHE A 118 10.25 -21.93 12.88
CA PHE A 118 10.41 -21.66 11.44
C PHE A 118 11.12 -22.79 10.67
N ILE A 119 11.66 -23.78 11.38
CA ILE A 119 12.38 -24.92 10.79
C ILE A 119 11.41 -26.10 10.71
N SER A 120 10.42 -25.97 9.82
CA SER A 120 9.44 -27.00 9.50
C SER A 120 9.29 -27.13 8.00
N ASP A 121 8.86 -28.31 7.57
CA ASP A 121 8.49 -28.53 6.18
C ASP A 121 7.12 -27.96 5.82
N GLU A 122 6.24 -27.85 6.81
CA GLU A 122 4.90 -27.28 6.68
C GLU A 122 4.94 -25.75 6.81
N ASP A 123 3.96 -25.11 6.19
CA ASP A 123 3.77 -23.67 6.31
C ASP A 123 3.41 -23.30 7.76
N VAL A 124 4.06 -22.26 8.28
CA VAL A 124 3.75 -21.76 9.63
C VAL A 124 2.31 -21.26 9.70
N ASN A 125 1.63 -21.52 10.82
CA ASN A 125 0.32 -20.94 11.08
C ASN A 125 0.44 -19.40 11.11
N PRO A 126 -0.35 -18.65 10.32
CA PRO A 126 -0.19 -17.19 10.23
C PRO A 126 -0.38 -16.44 11.55
N VAL A 127 -1.29 -16.91 12.42
CA VAL A 127 -1.56 -16.27 13.72
C VAL A 127 -0.40 -16.51 14.68
N LEU A 128 0.03 -17.77 14.82
CA LEU A 128 1.17 -18.10 15.68
C LEU A 128 2.46 -17.46 15.17
N ALA A 129 2.68 -17.42 13.85
CA ALA A 129 3.81 -16.71 13.25
C ALA A 129 3.80 -15.22 13.63
N GLY A 130 2.63 -14.57 13.62
CA GLY A 130 2.47 -13.21 14.12
C GLY A 130 2.94 -13.05 15.56
N TYR A 131 2.50 -13.93 16.47
CA TYR A 131 2.91 -13.87 17.87
C TYR A 131 4.40 -14.15 18.08
N VAL A 132 4.94 -15.20 17.45
CA VAL A 132 6.36 -15.57 17.56
C VAL A 132 7.25 -14.46 17.00
N CYS A 133 6.94 -13.91 15.82
CA CYS A 133 7.71 -12.81 15.24
C CYS A 133 7.68 -11.55 16.13
N ASN A 134 6.53 -11.23 16.74
CA ASN A 134 6.44 -10.10 17.67
C ASN A 134 7.33 -10.27 18.91
N VAL A 135 7.35 -11.48 19.49
CA VAL A 135 8.25 -11.78 20.61
C VAL A 135 9.71 -11.70 20.17
N LEU A 136 10.06 -12.30 19.02
CA LEU A 136 11.42 -12.24 18.49
C LEU A 136 11.86 -10.80 18.19
N PHE A 137 10.96 -9.92 17.74
CA PHE A 137 11.25 -8.50 17.59
C PHE A 137 11.61 -7.84 18.90
N ASN A 138 10.82 -8.07 19.95
CA ASN A 138 11.14 -7.52 21.26
C ASN A 138 12.49 -8.03 21.76
N LEU A 139 12.76 -9.33 21.63
CA LEU A 139 14.03 -9.94 22.04
C LEU A 139 15.22 -9.37 21.26
N LEU A 140 15.10 -9.20 19.93
CA LEU A 140 16.10 -8.55 19.07
C LEU A 140 16.36 -7.10 19.52
N LYS A 141 15.30 -6.35 19.87
CA LYS A 141 15.41 -4.97 20.37
C LYS A 141 16.09 -4.91 21.73
N MET A 142 15.74 -5.81 22.66
CA MET A 142 16.23 -5.78 24.04
C MET A 142 17.71 -6.18 24.18
N ARG A 143 18.19 -7.13 23.36
CA ARG A 143 19.56 -7.66 23.42
C ARG A 143 20.11 -7.99 22.02
N THR A 144 20.23 -6.99 21.16
CA THR A 144 20.58 -7.15 19.74
C THR A 144 21.82 -8.00 19.49
N ASP A 145 22.97 -7.70 20.10
CA ASP A 145 24.21 -8.46 19.83
C ASP A 145 24.10 -9.93 20.25
N ILE A 146 23.53 -10.20 21.42
CA ILE A 146 23.37 -11.57 21.93
C ILE A 146 22.36 -12.34 21.07
N PHE A 147 21.25 -11.68 20.70
CA PHE A 147 20.24 -12.26 19.83
C PHE A 147 20.82 -12.64 18.47
N LEU A 148 21.51 -11.71 17.80
CA LEU A 148 22.08 -11.96 16.47
C LEU A 148 23.18 -13.01 16.49
N ALA A 149 24.00 -13.04 17.56
CA ALA A 149 25.02 -14.07 17.74
C ALA A 149 24.39 -15.47 17.79
N GLU A 150 23.30 -15.64 18.52
CA GLU A 150 22.59 -16.92 18.60
C GLU A 150 21.83 -17.23 17.31
N PHE A 151 21.10 -16.26 16.79
CA PHE A 151 20.25 -16.37 15.61
C PHE A 151 21.04 -16.86 14.39
N TYR A 152 22.19 -16.25 14.10
CA TYR A 152 23.01 -16.62 12.95
C TYR A 152 23.85 -17.88 13.16
N GLN A 153 23.98 -18.38 14.40
CA GLN A 153 24.63 -19.66 14.70
C GLN A 153 23.65 -20.84 14.68
N TYR A 154 22.36 -20.58 14.90
CA TYR A 154 21.33 -21.61 14.91
C TYR A 154 21.13 -22.20 13.51
N GLN A 155 21.41 -23.50 13.38
CA GLN A 155 21.44 -24.20 12.10
C GLN A 155 20.08 -24.13 11.39
N ASN A 156 20.10 -23.91 10.07
CA ASN A 156 18.93 -23.85 9.18
C ASN A 156 17.89 -22.76 9.50
N LEU A 157 18.11 -21.87 10.46
CA LEU A 157 17.11 -20.84 10.82
C LEU A 157 16.85 -19.86 9.67
N VAL A 158 17.94 -19.35 9.06
CA VAL A 158 17.85 -18.40 7.96
C VAL A 158 17.12 -19.02 6.77
N ASP A 159 17.45 -20.26 6.42
CA ASP A 159 16.79 -20.98 5.33
C ASP A 159 15.33 -21.33 5.67
N GLY A 160 15.03 -21.62 6.94
CA GLY A 160 13.67 -21.77 7.46
C GLY A 160 12.83 -20.51 7.27
N LEU A 161 13.36 -19.33 7.63
CA LEU A 161 12.65 -18.07 7.40
C LEU A 161 12.45 -17.77 5.91
N ILE A 162 13.46 -18.03 5.07
CA ILE A 162 13.35 -17.90 3.61
C ILE A 162 12.26 -18.85 3.06
N LYS A 163 12.13 -20.05 3.64
CA LYS A 163 11.09 -21.00 3.23
C LYS A 163 9.69 -20.49 3.53
N GLN A 164 9.53 -19.76 4.63
CA GLN A 164 8.26 -19.31 5.19
C GLN A 164 7.82 -17.90 4.73
N LEU A 165 8.36 -17.40 3.60
CA LEU A 165 8.08 -16.06 3.08
C LEU A 165 6.65 -15.83 2.58
N GLN A 166 5.82 -16.87 2.50
CA GLN A 166 4.37 -16.70 2.31
C GLN A 166 3.72 -15.98 3.51
N SER A 167 4.30 -16.14 4.72
CA SER A 167 3.80 -15.44 5.91
C SER A 167 4.24 -13.97 5.93
N ARG A 168 3.26 -13.05 5.99
CA ARG A 168 3.53 -11.62 6.10
C ARG A 168 4.35 -11.28 7.34
N SER A 169 4.05 -11.87 8.49
CA SER A 169 4.78 -11.63 9.75
C SER A 169 6.25 -12.06 9.65
N VAL A 170 6.53 -13.17 8.97
CA VAL A 170 7.91 -13.62 8.70
C VAL A 170 8.63 -12.62 7.79
N SER A 171 7.97 -12.11 6.75
CA SER A 171 8.57 -11.11 5.86
C SER A 171 8.92 -9.81 6.59
N GLU A 172 8.05 -9.34 7.50
CA GLU A 172 8.34 -8.19 8.37
C GLU A 172 9.54 -8.49 9.29
N PHE A 173 9.65 -9.74 9.77
CA PHE A 173 10.78 -10.16 10.59
C PHE A 173 12.11 -10.13 9.83
N VAL A 174 12.10 -10.66 8.60
CA VAL A 174 13.22 -10.59 7.67
C VAL A 174 13.61 -9.15 7.35
N ILE A 175 12.65 -8.23 7.17
CA ILE A 175 12.92 -6.80 6.98
C ILE A 175 13.74 -6.25 8.14
N ARG A 176 13.35 -6.48 9.40
CA ARG A 176 14.11 -5.94 10.55
C ARG A 176 15.53 -6.47 10.63
N LEU A 177 15.77 -7.73 10.25
CA LEU A 177 17.12 -8.31 10.19
C LEU A 177 17.95 -7.70 9.06
N LEU A 178 17.32 -7.39 7.92
CA LEU A 178 17.98 -6.78 6.77
C LEU A 178 18.14 -5.25 6.92
N THR A 179 17.38 -4.60 7.81
CA THR A 179 17.41 -3.14 8.02
C THR A 179 17.85 -2.74 9.42
N ILE A 180 18.79 -3.47 10.03
CA ILE A 180 19.40 -3.07 11.31
C ILE A 180 20.11 -1.73 11.12
N GLU A 181 19.78 -0.74 11.95
CA GLU A 181 20.30 0.63 11.86
C GLU A 181 21.49 0.88 12.80
N GLN A 182 21.50 0.21 13.96
CA GLN A 182 22.56 0.35 14.95
C GLN A 182 23.81 -0.46 14.60
N GLU A 183 24.98 0.03 15.01
CA GLU A 183 26.23 -0.72 14.93
C GLU A 183 26.16 -1.98 15.81
N THR A 184 26.68 -3.09 15.28
CA THR A 184 26.76 -4.39 15.97
C THR A 184 28.21 -4.73 16.30
N GLN A 185 28.42 -5.46 17.40
CA GLN A 185 29.77 -5.86 17.83
C GLN A 185 30.45 -6.81 16.84
N ILE A 186 29.67 -7.69 16.23
CA ILE A 186 30.11 -8.63 15.19
C ILE A 186 29.58 -8.16 13.85
N ASP A 187 30.39 -8.30 12.79
CA ASP A 187 29.96 -8.02 11.44
C ASP A 187 29.13 -9.19 10.87
N TYR A 188 27.80 -9.01 10.84
CA TYR A 188 26.87 -9.98 10.27
C TYR A 188 26.57 -9.77 8.78
N THR A 189 27.36 -8.93 8.09
CA THR A 189 27.18 -8.66 6.66
C THR A 189 27.11 -9.94 5.81
N PRO A 190 27.99 -10.95 5.96
CA PRO A 190 27.91 -12.18 5.17
C PRO A 190 26.59 -12.93 5.34
N GLN A 191 26.06 -13.00 6.57
CA GLN A 191 24.81 -13.69 6.89
C GLN A 191 23.60 -12.91 6.38
N ARG A 192 23.64 -11.57 6.46
CA ARG A 192 22.61 -10.70 5.85
C ARG A 192 22.61 -10.81 4.32
N ILE A 193 23.79 -10.94 3.69
CA ILE A 193 23.92 -11.22 2.25
C ILE A 193 23.31 -12.59 1.91
N HIS A 194 23.57 -13.63 2.71
CA HIS A 194 22.93 -14.96 2.52
C HIS A 194 21.40 -14.86 2.62
N LEU A 195 20.88 -14.15 3.63
CA LEU A 195 19.45 -13.95 3.82
C LEU A 195 18.81 -13.23 2.62
N ILE A 196 19.36 -12.10 2.18
CA ILE A 196 18.81 -11.35 1.03
C ILE A 196 18.93 -12.13 -0.29
N LYS A 197 20.01 -12.91 -0.46
CA LYS A 197 20.16 -13.85 -1.60
C LYS A 197 19.05 -14.88 -1.63
N GLY A 198 18.74 -15.49 -0.49
CA GLY A 198 17.63 -16.43 -0.36
C GLY A 198 16.26 -15.80 -0.63
N VAL A 199 16.03 -14.59 -0.11
CA VAL A 199 14.80 -13.80 -0.36
C VAL A 199 14.62 -13.55 -1.85
N VAL A 200 15.62 -12.98 -2.53
CA VAL A 200 15.56 -12.75 -3.99
C VAL A 200 15.41 -14.07 -4.75
N GLY A 201 16.03 -15.15 -4.26
CA GLY A 201 15.90 -16.49 -4.82
C GLY A 201 14.45 -16.96 -4.98
N ARG A 202 13.56 -16.57 -4.05
CA ARG A 202 12.14 -16.95 -4.00
C ARG A 202 11.21 -16.09 -4.86
N ILE A 203 11.69 -15.08 -5.59
CA ILE A 203 10.82 -14.19 -6.40
C ILE A 203 10.01 -14.94 -7.47
N GLU A 204 10.54 -16.05 -7.98
CA GLU A 204 9.91 -16.88 -9.03
C GLU A 204 9.05 -18.02 -8.46
N ASP A 205 8.84 -18.03 -7.15
CA ASP A 205 7.96 -19.00 -6.52
C ASP A 205 6.51 -18.77 -6.95
N THR A 206 5.94 -19.80 -7.57
CA THR A 206 4.57 -19.81 -8.08
C THR A 206 3.62 -20.64 -7.23
N THR A 207 4.11 -21.27 -6.16
CA THR A 207 3.30 -22.11 -5.25
C THR A 207 2.30 -21.27 -4.46
N ASN A 208 2.69 -20.07 -4.02
CA ASN A 208 1.83 -19.09 -3.39
C ASN A 208 2.21 -17.67 -3.85
N PHE A 209 1.22 -16.90 -4.32
CA PHE A 209 1.43 -15.53 -4.80
C PHE A 209 1.92 -14.57 -3.71
N GLU A 210 1.65 -14.88 -2.43
CA GLU A 210 2.14 -14.12 -1.28
C GLU A 210 3.66 -14.13 -1.21
N VAL A 211 4.32 -15.20 -1.64
CA VAL A 211 5.80 -15.29 -1.60
C VAL A 211 6.42 -14.20 -2.46
N SER A 212 6.09 -14.14 -3.76
CA SER A 212 6.63 -13.11 -4.65
C SER A 212 6.23 -11.70 -4.21
N THR A 213 4.99 -11.52 -3.73
CA THR A 213 4.50 -10.26 -3.18
C THR A 213 5.35 -9.82 -1.98
N ASN A 214 5.59 -10.70 -1.01
CA ASN A 214 6.39 -10.42 0.17
C ASN A 214 7.88 -10.23 -0.16
N VAL A 215 8.44 -10.94 -1.15
CA VAL A 215 9.80 -10.67 -1.63
C VAL A 215 9.90 -9.24 -2.15
N SER A 216 8.97 -8.81 -3.01
CA SER A 216 8.97 -7.43 -3.52
C SER A 216 8.75 -6.38 -2.43
N HIS A 217 7.93 -6.67 -1.42
CA HIS A 217 7.76 -5.84 -0.22
C HIS A 217 9.05 -5.72 0.59
N ILE A 218 9.79 -6.82 0.80
CA ILE A 218 11.08 -6.80 1.49
C ILE A 218 12.06 -5.87 0.74
N ILE A 219 12.15 -6.00 -0.59
CA ILE A 219 13.01 -5.12 -1.39
C ILE A 219 12.55 -3.66 -1.29
N GLN A 220 11.25 -3.39 -1.33
CA GLN A 220 10.71 -2.05 -1.15
C GLN A 220 11.13 -1.43 0.19
N GLU A 221 10.93 -2.14 1.31
CA GLU A 221 11.31 -1.65 2.64
C GLU A 221 12.82 -1.40 2.77
N ILE A 222 13.65 -2.28 2.22
CA ILE A 222 15.10 -2.10 2.18
C ILE A 222 15.45 -0.83 1.39
N THR A 223 14.82 -0.61 0.23
CA THR A 223 15.08 0.61 -0.57
C THR A 223 14.63 1.88 0.13
N GLN A 224 13.52 1.85 0.87
CA GLN A 224 13.04 3.01 1.64
C GLN A 224 13.96 3.37 2.80
N LYS A 225 14.58 2.37 3.44
CA LYS A 225 15.50 2.54 4.57
C LYS A 225 16.97 2.62 4.17
N ALA A 226 17.29 2.67 2.88
CA ALA A 226 18.66 2.56 2.35
C ALA A 226 19.70 3.42 3.08
N TYR A 227 19.32 4.62 3.52
CA TYR A 227 20.19 5.60 4.17
C TYR A 227 20.51 5.33 5.64
N VAL A 228 19.68 4.55 6.34
CA VAL A 228 19.84 4.29 7.79
C VAL A 228 20.39 2.89 8.08
N ILE A 229 20.48 2.02 7.07
CA ILE A 229 20.92 0.65 7.25
C ILE A 229 22.42 0.61 7.61
N PHE A 230 22.74 0.00 8.74
CA PHE A 230 24.12 -0.27 9.13
C PHE A 230 24.77 -1.19 8.08
N LYS A 231 25.87 -0.72 7.48
CA LYS A 231 26.56 -1.39 6.37
C LYS A 231 25.62 -1.74 5.20
N ALA A 232 24.94 -0.73 4.66
CA ALA A 232 24.03 -0.90 3.52
C ALA A 232 24.73 -1.38 2.24
N GLN A 233 25.91 -0.84 1.91
CA GLN A 233 26.59 -1.04 0.62
C GLN A 233 26.64 -2.49 0.14
N PRO A 234 27.09 -3.49 0.93
CA PRO A 234 27.21 -4.87 0.44
C PRO A 234 25.87 -5.54 0.11
N LEU A 235 24.77 -5.12 0.74
CA LEU A 235 23.42 -5.58 0.37
C LEU A 235 23.02 -5.00 -0.99
N PHE A 236 23.30 -3.72 -1.21
CA PHE A 236 23.00 -3.05 -2.47
C PHE A 236 23.93 -3.47 -3.61
N ASP A 237 25.18 -3.86 -3.33
CA ASP A 237 26.06 -4.50 -4.32
C ASP A 237 25.41 -5.77 -4.89
N PHE A 238 24.79 -6.57 -4.03
CA PHE A 238 24.03 -7.75 -4.49
C PHE A 238 22.73 -7.38 -5.22
N LEU A 239 21.98 -6.39 -4.72
CA LEU A 239 20.71 -5.97 -5.32
C LEU A 239 20.88 -5.30 -6.70
N TYR A 240 21.89 -4.44 -6.86
CA TYR A 240 22.23 -3.83 -8.15
C TYR A 240 23.13 -4.73 -9.03
N GLY A 241 23.71 -5.78 -8.44
CA GLY A 241 24.55 -6.77 -9.11
C GLY A 241 23.75 -7.94 -9.71
N GLU A 242 23.74 -9.07 -9.02
CA GLU A 242 23.12 -10.33 -9.49
C GLU A 242 21.58 -10.22 -9.58
N SER A 243 20.95 -9.44 -8.70
CA SER A 243 19.49 -9.41 -8.60
C SER A 243 18.81 -8.69 -9.78
N ILE A 244 19.48 -7.71 -10.40
CA ILE A 244 18.94 -6.97 -11.56
C ILE A 244 18.63 -7.92 -12.72
N ASP A 245 19.57 -8.80 -13.07
CA ASP A 245 19.36 -9.73 -14.20
C ASP A 245 18.19 -10.68 -13.91
N LYS A 246 18.09 -11.18 -12.66
CA LYS A 246 16.96 -12.01 -12.23
C LYS A 246 15.63 -11.26 -12.34
N PHE A 247 15.50 -10.05 -11.79
CA PHE A 247 14.26 -9.28 -11.91
C PHE A 247 13.92 -8.95 -13.36
N CYS A 248 14.90 -8.60 -14.18
CA CYS A 248 14.71 -8.32 -15.60
C CYS A 248 14.23 -9.54 -16.40
N GLN A 249 14.64 -10.75 -16.01
CA GLN A 249 14.16 -12.00 -16.61
C GLN A 249 12.74 -12.35 -16.15
N SER A 250 12.50 -12.27 -14.84
CA SER A 250 11.22 -12.67 -14.23
C SER A 250 10.09 -11.65 -14.44
N ILE A 251 10.37 -10.42 -14.85
CA ILE A 251 9.32 -9.41 -15.15
C ILE A 251 8.42 -9.81 -16.33
N VAL A 252 8.87 -10.69 -17.22
CA VAL A 252 8.06 -11.23 -18.33
C VAL A 252 7.56 -12.65 -18.05
N HIS A 253 7.55 -13.07 -16.79
CA HIS A 253 7.09 -14.39 -16.36
C HIS A 253 5.59 -14.59 -16.66
N GLU A 254 5.19 -15.83 -16.93
CA GLU A 254 3.80 -16.18 -17.28
C GLU A 254 2.81 -15.97 -16.12
N ASN A 255 3.29 -16.17 -14.89
CA ASN A 255 2.54 -15.83 -13.68
C ASN A 255 2.58 -14.30 -13.43
N ASN A 256 1.41 -13.68 -13.49
CA ASN A 256 1.24 -12.23 -13.31
C ASN A 256 1.77 -11.71 -11.97
N SER A 257 1.70 -12.48 -10.89
CA SER A 257 2.17 -12.06 -9.56
C SER A 257 3.70 -12.00 -9.51
N VAL A 258 4.38 -13.00 -10.06
CA VAL A 258 5.86 -13.01 -10.22
C VAL A 258 6.31 -11.85 -11.11
N SER A 259 5.61 -11.62 -12.22
CA SER A 259 5.88 -10.52 -13.15
C SER A 259 5.73 -9.16 -12.46
N LEU A 260 4.62 -8.95 -11.73
CA LEU A 260 4.36 -7.71 -10.99
C LEU A 260 5.39 -7.49 -9.87
N ALA A 261 5.66 -8.51 -9.07
CA ALA A 261 6.60 -8.44 -7.95
C ALA A 261 8.02 -8.14 -8.43
N SER A 262 8.49 -8.81 -9.49
CA SER A 262 9.80 -8.59 -10.10
C SER A 262 9.93 -7.18 -10.67
N GLY A 263 8.88 -6.71 -11.37
CA GLY A 263 8.82 -5.34 -11.86
C GLY A 263 8.79 -4.30 -10.74
N THR A 264 8.09 -4.58 -9.63
CA THR A 264 8.02 -3.68 -8.49
C THR A 264 9.35 -3.59 -7.76
N ALA A 265 10.04 -4.71 -7.56
CA ALA A 265 11.39 -4.74 -6.98
C ALA A 265 12.39 -3.95 -7.83
N LEU A 266 12.43 -4.18 -9.15
CA LEU A 266 13.29 -3.45 -10.07
C LEU A 266 12.97 -1.96 -10.11
N TYR A 267 11.68 -1.60 -10.19
CA TYR A 267 11.23 -0.21 -10.17
C TYR A 267 11.68 0.52 -8.90
N ASN A 268 11.54 -0.09 -7.72
CA ASN A 268 11.96 0.52 -6.46
C ASN A 268 13.48 0.73 -6.39
N LEU A 269 14.28 -0.22 -6.88
CA LEU A 269 15.73 -0.06 -6.99
C LEU A 269 16.11 1.09 -7.92
N LEU A 270 15.53 1.16 -9.12
CA LEU A 270 15.81 2.25 -10.07
C LEU A 270 15.36 3.61 -9.54
N THR A 271 14.24 3.64 -8.83
CA THR A 271 13.72 4.86 -8.19
C THR A 271 14.64 5.34 -7.07
N LEU A 272 15.18 4.42 -6.26
CA LEU A 272 16.20 4.75 -5.27
C LEU A 272 17.47 5.28 -5.94
N LEU A 273 17.96 4.62 -6.98
CA LEU A 273 19.11 5.08 -7.75
C LEU A 273 18.89 6.51 -8.28
N TYR A 274 17.72 6.78 -8.86
CA TYR A 274 17.36 8.11 -9.34
C TYR A 274 17.39 9.16 -8.22
N LYS A 275 16.83 8.85 -7.04
CA LYS A 275 16.89 9.73 -5.86
C LYS A 275 18.33 10.00 -5.42
N ILE A 276 19.19 8.98 -5.41
CA ILE A 276 20.61 9.12 -5.03
C ILE A 276 21.38 9.96 -6.07
N THR A 277 21.07 9.83 -7.36
CA THR A 277 21.75 10.59 -8.42
C THR A 277 21.30 12.04 -8.52
N THR A 278 20.06 12.35 -8.15
CA THR A 278 19.50 13.71 -8.24
C THR A 278 19.77 14.55 -7.00
N ARG A 279 19.81 13.93 -5.81
CA ARG A 279 20.13 14.60 -4.53
C ARG A 279 21.62 14.90 -4.32
N GLN A 280 22.44 14.88 -5.37
CA GLN A 280 23.90 15.12 -5.33
C GLN A 280 24.29 16.59 -4.98
N GLY A 281 23.64 17.19 -3.97
CA GLY A 281 23.94 18.49 -3.39
C GLY A 281 24.41 18.43 -1.93
N ASP A 282 24.13 17.35 -1.19
CA ASP A 282 24.61 17.14 0.18
C ASP A 282 25.78 16.12 0.21
N PRO A 283 27.00 16.53 0.59
CA PRO A 283 28.17 15.66 0.69
C PRO A 283 28.01 14.47 1.66
N ALA A 284 27.10 14.56 2.64
CA ALA A 284 26.86 13.48 3.59
C ALA A 284 25.96 12.36 3.03
N GLU A 285 25.04 12.69 2.12
CA GLU A 285 24.08 11.73 1.54
C GLU A 285 24.58 11.08 0.23
N SER A 286 25.38 11.82 -0.54
CA SER A 286 25.93 11.41 -1.84
C SER A 286 26.97 10.28 -1.77
N ALA A 287 27.49 9.96 -0.59
CA ALA A 287 28.52 8.94 -0.37
C ALA A 287 27.99 7.59 0.14
N ILE A 288 26.68 7.40 0.26
CA ILE A 288 26.12 6.26 1.01
C ILE A 288 26.07 4.97 0.18
N LEU A 289 25.77 5.05 -1.12
CA LEU A 289 25.72 3.89 -2.02
C LEU A 289 26.44 4.18 -3.35
N ASN A 290 27.45 3.38 -3.67
CA ASN A 290 28.12 3.38 -4.97
C ASN A 290 27.50 2.32 -5.87
N VAL A 291 26.96 2.72 -7.02
CA VAL A 291 26.30 1.83 -7.99
C VAL A 291 26.94 1.99 -9.36
N ASN A 292 27.39 0.89 -9.96
CA ASN A 292 27.89 0.88 -11.34
C ASN A 292 26.71 0.97 -12.33
N GLN A 293 26.32 2.19 -12.68
CA GLN A 293 25.19 2.45 -13.58
C GLN A 293 25.42 1.83 -14.96
N GLN A 294 26.65 1.86 -15.50
CA GLN A 294 26.94 1.30 -16.82
C GLN A 294 26.66 -0.21 -16.87
N GLU A 295 27.13 -0.97 -15.88
CA GLU A 295 26.86 -2.41 -15.81
C GLU A 295 25.37 -2.71 -15.59
N LEU A 296 24.70 -1.94 -14.75
CA LEU A 296 23.27 -2.06 -14.49
C LEU A 296 22.45 -1.86 -15.78
N PHE A 297 22.75 -0.82 -16.55
CA PHE A 297 22.04 -0.54 -17.80
C PHE A 297 22.35 -1.55 -18.89
N ASN A 298 23.59 -2.05 -18.99
CA ASN A 298 23.91 -3.16 -19.90
C ASN A 298 23.02 -4.39 -19.64
N LYS A 299 22.74 -4.72 -18.37
CA LYS A 299 21.82 -5.81 -18.02
C LYS A 299 20.38 -5.50 -18.45
N ILE A 300 19.87 -4.31 -18.15
CA ILE A 300 18.49 -3.89 -18.51
C ILE A 300 18.30 -3.88 -20.02
N GLU A 301 19.23 -3.27 -20.77
CA GLU A 301 19.20 -3.18 -22.23
C GLU A 301 19.14 -4.56 -22.90
N SER A 302 19.80 -5.56 -22.33
CA SER A 302 19.81 -6.93 -22.86
C SER A 302 18.43 -7.61 -22.84
N HIS A 303 17.51 -7.15 -21.99
CA HIS A 303 16.15 -7.70 -21.86
C HIS A 303 15.07 -6.85 -22.52
N LEU A 304 15.37 -5.61 -22.90
CA LEU A 304 14.39 -4.65 -23.43
C LEU A 304 13.56 -5.23 -24.58
N ASN A 305 14.18 -5.91 -25.55
CA ASN A 305 13.44 -6.50 -26.69
C ASN A 305 12.39 -7.51 -26.22
N LYS A 306 12.71 -8.35 -25.22
CA LYS A 306 11.77 -9.33 -24.66
C LYS A 306 10.61 -8.63 -23.95
N TRP A 307 10.90 -7.52 -23.25
CA TRP A 307 9.88 -6.72 -22.58
C TRP A 307 8.90 -6.13 -23.59
N LEU A 308 9.40 -5.51 -24.66
CA LEU A 308 8.56 -4.90 -25.71
C LEU A 308 7.72 -5.94 -26.46
N ASP A 309 8.27 -7.12 -26.72
CA ASP A 309 7.52 -8.26 -27.27
C ASP A 309 6.40 -8.71 -26.33
N PHE A 310 6.70 -8.83 -25.03
CA PHE A 310 5.75 -9.26 -24.01
C PHE A 310 4.59 -8.26 -23.84
N LEU A 311 4.87 -6.96 -23.90
CA LEU A 311 3.85 -5.91 -23.86
C LEU A 311 2.83 -6.04 -25.00
N GLN A 312 3.32 -6.31 -26.22
CA GLN A 312 2.50 -6.44 -27.43
C GLN A 312 1.72 -7.77 -27.48
N LYS A 313 2.32 -8.86 -26.97
CA LYS A 313 1.68 -10.17 -26.86
C LYS A 313 0.64 -10.14 -25.76
N SER A 314 -0.64 -10.06 -26.11
CA SER A 314 -1.74 -10.20 -25.15
C SER A 314 -2.70 -11.28 -25.63
N THR A 315 -2.77 -12.37 -24.87
CA THR A 315 -3.80 -13.41 -24.99
C THR A 315 -5.13 -12.96 -24.39
N THR A 316 -5.10 -11.97 -23.50
CA THR A 316 -6.27 -11.39 -22.84
C THR A 316 -6.56 -9.98 -23.33
N PRO A 317 -7.83 -9.53 -23.28
CA PRO A 317 -8.21 -8.16 -23.63
C PRO A 317 -7.77 -7.12 -22.59
N ILE A 318 -7.51 -7.53 -21.34
CA ILE A 318 -7.12 -6.66 -20.24
C ILE A 318 -5.60 -6.49 -20.22
N PHE A 319 -5.14 -5.24 -20.24
CA PHE A 319 -3.74 -4.90 -20.00
C PHE A 319 -3.48 -4.90 -18.49
N GLY A 320 -2.70 -5.86 -18.01
CA GLY A 320 -2.50 -6.05 -16.56
C GLY A 320 -1.50 -5.05 -15.95
N GLN A 321 -1.61 -4.82 -14.64
CA GLN A 321 -0.71 -3.93 -13.89
C GLN A 321 0.78 -4.30 -14.02
N HIS A 322 1.09 -5.59 -14.12
CA HIS A 322 2.46 -6.08 -14.34
C HIS A 322 3.09 -5.55 -15.65
N LYS A 323 2.28 -5.34 -16.70
CA LYS A 323 2.73 -4.72 -17.96
C LYS A 323 2.90 -3.21 -17.83
N ILE A 324 2.03 -2.54 -17.08
CA ILE A 324 2.20 -1.12 -16.75
C ILE A 324 3.53 -0.91 -16.03
N LYS A 325 3.88 -1.81 -15.10
CA LYS A 325 5.13 -1.72 -14.34
C LYS A 325 6.37 -1.71 -15.23
N ILE A 326 6.37 -2.44 -16.34
CA ILE A 326 7.45 -2.39 -17.36
C ILE A 326 7.56 -0.98 -17.96
N LEU A 327 6.43 -0.37 -18.32
CA LEU A 327 6.40 0.99 -18.87
C LEU A 327 6.86 2.04 -17.85
N GLU A 328 6.55 1.84 -16.57
CA GLU A 328 7.04 2.67 -15.47
C GLU A 328 8.56 2.54 -15.29
N ILE A 329 9.10 1.31 -15.34
CA ILE A 329 10.54 1.05 -15.31
C ILE A 329 11.25 1.77 -16.46
N ILE A 330 10.73 1.65 -17.68
CA ILE A 330 11.30 2.35 -18.84
C ILE A 330 11.29 3.87 -18.59
N GLY A 331 10.20 4.41 -18.02
CA GLY A 331 10.11 5.82 -17.64
C GLY A 331 11.22 6.26 -16.67
N VAL A 332 11.43 5.50 -15.58
CA VAL A 332 12.50 5.80 -14.60
C VAL A 332 13.90 5.65 -15.21
N CYS A 333 14.11 4.66 -16.08
CA CYS A 333 15.37 4.50 -16.81
C CYS A 333 15.70 5.70 -17.70
N ILE A 334 14.69 6.33 -18.32
CA ILE A 334 14.89 7.59 -19.05
C ILE A 334 15.29 8.72 -18.11
N SER A 335 14.69 8.81 -16.92
CA SER A 335 15.03 9.85 -15.94
C SER A 335 16.46 9.77 -15.41
N LEU A 336 17.06 8.58 -15.46
CA LEU A 336 18.48 8.36 -15.16
C LEU A 336 19.43 8.79 -16.31
N ASN A 337 18.87 9.23 -17.44
CA ASN A 337 19.53 9.87 -18.58
C ASN A 337 20.78 9.15 -19.10
N GLN A 338 20.71 7.82 -19.25
CA GLN A 338 21.79 7.03 -19.86
C GLN A 338 21.66 7.03 -21.39
N GLU A 339 22.69 7.55 -22.07
CA GLU A 339 22.71 7.70 -23.54
C GLU A 339 22.56 6.36 -24.29
N SER A 340 23.18 5.29 -23.78
CA SER A 340 23.08 3.93 -24.36
C SER A 340 21.62 3.43 -24.36
N PHE A 341 20.91 3.64 -23.26
CA PHE A 341 19.53 3.23 -23.11
C PHE A 341 18.58 4.04 -24.00
N VAL A 342 18.78 5.36 -24.09
CA VAL A 342 18.03 6.24 -25.01
C VAL A 342 18.22 5.80 -26.46
N THR A 343 19.47 5.50 -26.85
CA THR A 343 19.79 4.97 -28.19
C THR A 343 19.08 3.64 -28.44
N LYS A 344 19.08 2.75 -27.45
CA LYS A 344 18.39 1.46 -27.54
C LYS A 344 16.88 1.59 -27.72
N LEU A 345 16.24 2.52 -27.00
CA LEU A 345 14.81 2.80 -27.16
C LEU A 345 14.48 3.35 -28.55
N HIS A 346 15.36 4.19 -29.10
CA HIS A 346 15.23 4.67 -30.48
C HIS A 346 15.32 3.49 -31.47
N GLU A 347 16.33 2.61 -31.34
CA GLU A 347 16.49 1.42 -32.20
C GLU A 347 15.28 0.48 -32.18
N GLN A 348 14.63 0.35 -31.01
CA GLN A 348 13.48 -0.54 -30.83
C GLN A 348 12.13 0.12 -31.14
N ASP A 349 12.12 1.39 -31.53
CA ASP A 349 10.91 2.14 -31.86
C ASP A 349 9.84 2.06 -30.76
N ILE A 350 10.20 2.52 -29.57
CA ILE A 350 9.34 2.47 -28.38
C ILE A 350 7.96 3.13 -28.61
N PHE A 351 7.89 4.17 -29.45
CA PHE A 351 6.64 4.89 -29.72
C PHE A 351 5.66 4.06 -30.53
N LYS A 352 6.13 3.21 -31.45
CA LYS A 352 5.26 2.25 -32.15
C LYS A 352 4.58 1.30 -31.18
N VAL A 353 5.31 0.84 -30.14
CA VAL A 353 4.74 0.02 -29.06
C VAL A 353 3.68 0.81 -28.31
N TYR A 354 4.00 1.99 -27.78
CA TYR A 354 3.02 2.83 -27.06
C TYR A 354 1.79 3.17 -27.90
N ASN A 355 1.97 3.63 -29.14
CA ASN A 355 0.86 3.96 -30.05
C ASN A 355 -0.06 2.77 -30.29
N SER A 356 0.52 1.57 -30.45
CA SER A 356 -0.26 0.34 -30.61
C SER A 356 -1.08 0.02 -29.34
N LEU A 357 -0.49 0.16 -28.16
CA LEU A 357 -1.15 -0.12 -26.89
C LEU A 357 -2.22 0.93 -26.56
N PHE A 358 -1.93 2.20 -26.82
CA PHE A 358 -2.81 3.34 -26.56
C PHE A 358 -4.16 3.19 -27.26
N VAL A 359 -4.14 2.80 -28.55
CA VAL A 359 -5.35 2.56 -29.34
C VAL A 359 -5.99 1.21 -29.03
N LYS A 360 -5.17 0.16 -28.79
CA LYS A 360 -5.71 -1.18 -28.48
C LYS A 360 -6.50 -1.19 -27.17
N HIS A 361 -6.05 -0.44 -26.16
CA HIS A 361 -6.65 -0.38 -24.83
C HIS A 361 -7.33 0.98 -24.60
N GLU A 362 -8.43 1.22 -25.32
CA GLU A 362 -9.09 2.54 -25.35
C GLU A 362 -9.62 3.05 -23.99
N LYS A 363 -9.80 2.15 -23.02
CA LYS A 363 -10.39 2.40 -21.70
C LYS A 363 -9.42 2.21 -20.52
N HIS A 364 -8.13 2.40 -20.76
CA HIS A 364 -7.10 2.13 -19.77
C HIS A 364 -6.38 3.41 -19.35
N ASP A 365 -7.01 4.18 -18.46
CA ASP A 365 -6.54 5.51 -18.05
C ASP A 365 -5.10 5.52 -17.53
N ILE A 366 -4.69 4.51 -16.76
CA ILE A 366 -3.32 4.42 -16.23
C ILE A 366 -2.28 4.26 -17.36
N LEU A 367 -2.63 3.58 -18.46
CA LEU A 367 -1.73 3.39 -19.60
C LEU A 367 -1.58 4.70 -20.36
N HIS A 368 -2.69 5.39 -20.59
CA HIS A 368 -2.70 6.68 -21.28
C HIS A 368 -2.00 7.76 -20.45
N LEU A 369 -2.19 7.76 -19.13
CA LEU A 369 -1.43 8.59 -18.20
C LEU A 369 0.06 8.29 -18.27
N GLN A 370 0.45 7.01 -18.28
CA GLN A 370 1.84 6.63 -18.37
C GLN A 370 2.47 7.05 -19.70
N TYR A 371 1.76 6.90 -20.82
CA TYR A 371 2.25 7.39 -22.12
C TYR A 371 2.36 8.91 -22.17
N TYR A 372 1.38 9.63 -21.61
CA TYR A 372 1.45 11.08 -21.46
C TYR A 372 2.71 11.49 -20.69
N ARG A 373 2.93 10.91 -19.50
CA ARG A 373 4.12 11.18 -18.67
C ARG A 373 5.41 10.86 -19.40
N PHE A 374 5.45 9.75 -20.13
CA PHE A 374 6.59 9.36 -20.94
C PHE A 374 6.96 10.42 -22.00
N ILE A 375 5.96 10.92 -22.76
CA ILE A 375 6.17 11.97 -23.76
C ILE A 375 6.61 13.28 -23.12
N VAL A 376 5.93 13.69 -22.05
CA VAL A 376 6.24 14.91 -21.29
C VAL A 376 7.70 14.89 -20.87
N HIS A 377 8.11 13.80 -20.21
CA HIS A 377 9.46 13.67 -19.68
C HIS A 377 10.54 13.70 -20.77
N ILE A 378 10.33 13.02 -21.91
CA ILE A 378 11.26 13.04 -23.06
C ILE A 378 11.46 14.46 -23.61
N ILE A 379 10.38 15.23 -23.70
CA ILE A 379 10.39 16.60 -24.21
C ILE A 379 11.03 17.56 -23.21
N GLU A 380 10.69 17.44 -21.92
CA GLU A 380 11.26 18.28 -20.85
C GLU A 380 12.78 18.07 -20.70
N GLN A 381 13.23 16.82 -20.79
CA GLN A 381 14.65 16.46 -20.77
C GLN A 381 15.37 16.73 -22.10
N LYS A 382 14.66 17.24 -23.13
CA LYS A 382 15.20 17.59 -24.44
C LYS A 382 15.98 16.43 -25.08
N LEU A 383 15.42 15.23 -25.03
CA LEU A 383 16.01 14.04 -25.64
C LEU A 383 15.78 14.05 -27.16
N ASP A 384 16.54 14.89 -27.87
CA ASP A 384 16.37 15.22 -29.29
C ASP A 384 16.16 13.97 -30.18
N SER A 385 16.94 12.90 -29.95
CA SER A 385 16.84 11.64 -30.69
C SER A 385 15.45 11.00 -30.59
N LEU A 386 14.89 10.93 -29.38
CA LEU A 386 13.55 10.36 -29.17
C LEU A 386 12.44 11.31 -29.62
N VAL A 387 12.63 12.62 -29.47
CA VAL A 387 11.68 13.63 -29.97
C VAL A 387 11.57 13.53 -31.50
N GLN A 388 12.69 13.46 -32.21
CA GLN A 388 12.69 13.25 -33.66
C GLN A 388 12.04 11.93 -34.04
N ASN A 389 12.30 10.85 -33.30
CA ASN A 389 11.66 9.56 -33.55
C ASN A 389 10.13 9.64 -33.38
N LEU A 390 9.65 10.28 -32.32
CA LEU A 390 8.22 10.49 -32.07
C LEU A 390 7.53 11.21 -33.24
N PHE A 391 8.06 12.36 -33.67
CA PHE A 391 7.41 13.17 -34.69
C PHE A 391 7.63 12.65 -36.12
N ASN A 392 8.87 12.26 -36.46
CA ASN A 392 9.23 11.92 -37.83
C ASN A 392 8.97 10.45 -38.18
N GLN A 393 9.42 9.50 -37.37
CA GLN A 393 9.26 8.07 -37.67
C GLN A 393 7.86 7.56 -37.31
N ASN A 394 7.28 8.07 -36.23
CA ASN A 394 5.98 7.65 -35.71
C ASN A 394 4.82 8.56 -36.08
N GLU A 395 5.08 9.62 -36.87
CA GLU A 395 4.08 10.56 -37.39
C GLU A 395 3.10 11.01 -36.30
N PHE A 396 3.61 11.39 -35.13
CA PHE A 396 2.79 11.56 -33.92
C PHE A 396 1.57 12.48 -34.12
N ILE A 397 1.69 13.55 -34.90
CA ILE A 397 0.56 14.44 -35.21
C ILE A 397 -0.53 13.72 -36.02
N GLN A 398 -0.16 12.87 -36.98
CA GLN A 398 -1.12 12.04 -37.72
C GLN A 398 -1.78 11.01 -36.81
N PHE A 399 -1.03 10.45 -35.87
CA PHE A 399 -1.58 9.58 -34.83
C PHE A 399 -2.64 10.30 -33.98
N LEU A 400 -2.40 11.54 -33.53
CA LEU A 400 -3.38 12.34 -32.80
C LEU A 400 -4.62 12.69 -33.64
N LEU A 401 -4.44 13.01 -34.93
CA LEU A 401 -5.55 13.20 -35.88
C LEU A 401 -6.40 11.94 -36.03
N LYS A 402 -5.76 10.77 -36.13
CA LYS A 402 -6.46 9.48 -36.20
C LYS A 402 -7.28 9.23 -34.94
N CYS A 403 -6.70 9.45 -33.76
CA CYS A 403 -7.36 9.30 -32.46
C CYS A 403 -8.61 10.18 -32.30
N THR A 404 -8.62 11.36 -32.95
CA THR A 404 -9.70 12.35 -32.81
C THR A 404 -10.72 12.32 -33.95
N SER A 405 -10.46 11.56 -35.02
CA SER A 405 -11.30 11.49 -36.21
C SER A 405 -12.75 11.00 -35.95
N GLU A 406 -12.96 10.10 -34.98
CA GLU A 406 -14.28 9.54 -34.66
C GLU A 406 -15.16 10.46 -33.80
N VAL A 407 -14.56 11.39 -33.06
CA VAL A 407 -15.27 12.39 -32.23
C VAL A 407 -16.17 13.28 -33.07
N ILE A 408 -15.81 13.45 -34.34
CA ILE A 408 -16.51 14.31 -35.29
C ILE A 408 -17.83 13.66 -35.75
N ASN A 409 -18.01 12.33 -35.60
CA ASN A 409 -19.03 11.59 -36.35
C ASN A 409 -20.11 10.83 -35.54
N ASN A 410 -20.04 10.69 -34.20
CA ASN A 410 -21.09 9.95 -33.48
C ASN A 410 -21.41 10.45 -32.06
N LYS A 411 -22.70 10.59 -31.76
CA LYS A 411 -23.28 10.77 -30.41
C LYS A 411 -23.14 9.53 -29.50
N LYS A 412 -22.33 8.54 -29.89
CA LYS A 412 -22.13 7.30 -29.12
C LYS A 412 -20.71 7.27 -28.56
N GLN A 413 -20.65 7.25 -27.24
CA GLN A 413 -19.51 6.94 -26.37
C GLN A 413 -18.17 7.61 -26.74
N ARG A 414 -17.90 8.76 -26.10
CA ARG A 414 -16.59 9.43 -26.14
C ARG A 414 -15.50 8.45 -25.71
N LYS A 415 -14.43 8.31 -26.49
CA LYS A 415 -13.25 7.50 -26.10
C LYS A 415 -12.56 8.13 -24.89
N GLU A 416 -12.21 7.32 -23.89
CA GLU A 416 -11.69 7.79 -22.60
C GLU A 416 -10.32 8.47 -22.75
N TYR A 417 -9.46 7.95 -23.65
CA TYR A 417 -8.14 8.54 -23.91
C TYR A 417 -8.14 9.97 -24.48
N LEU A 418 -9.28 10.49 -24.95
CA LEU A 418 -9.36 11.84 -25.53
C LEU A 418 -9.01 12.94 -24.53
N GLY A 419 -9.21 12.69 -23.23
CA GLY A 419 -8.71 13.56 -22.16
C GLY A 419 -7.19 13.70 -22.23
N PHE A 420 -6.48 12.58 -22.38
CA PHE A 420 -5.01 12.55 -22.50
C PHE A 420 -4.51 13.14 -23.82
N VAL A 421 -5.21 12.94 -24.94
CA VAL A 421 -4.90 13.63 -26.21
C VAL A 421 -4.97 15.15 -26.05
N THR A 422 -5.96 15.64 -25.30
CA THR A 422 -6.12 17.08 -25.04
C THR A 422 -5.03 17.59 -24.09
N LYS A 423 -4.69 16.82 -23.04
CA LYS A 423 -3.57 17.14 -22.13
C LYS A 423 -2.22 17.19 -22.85
N LEU A 424 -1.96 16.23 -23.75
CA LEU A 424 -0.78 16.22 -24.61
C LEU A 424 -0.71 17.49 -25.46
N ALA A 425 -1.82 17.84 -26.13
CA ALA A 425 -1.85 19.03 -26.98
C ALA A 425 -1.60 20.33 -26.20
N HIS A 426 -2.19 20.49 -25.02
CA HIS A 426 -1.89 21.64 -24.14
C HIS A 426 -0.39 21.69 -23.79
N PHE A 427 0.17 20.56 -23.33
CA PHE A 427 1.59 20.48 -22.98
C PHE A 427 2.49 20.85 -24.17
N LEU A 428 2.21 20.33 -25.36
CA LEU A 428 2.98 20.65 -26.57
C LEU A 428 2.96 22.15 -26.86
N VAL A 429 1.79 22.79 -26.80
CA VAL A 429 1.66 24.25 -27.01
C VAL A 429 2.44 25.03 -25.97
N GLU A 430 2.30 24.67 -24.69
CA GLU A 430 2.97 25.35 -23.58
C GLU A 430 4.50 25.23 -23.68
N PHE A 431 5.00 24.06 -24.06
CA PHE A 431 6.43 23.80 -24.11
C PHE A 431 7.10 24.22 -25.43
N THR A 432 6.32 24.55 -26.46
CA THR A 432 6.81 24.94 -27.80
C THR A 432 7.84 26.08 -27.72
N SER A 433 7.57 27.12 -26.92
CA SER A 433 8.46 28.29 -26.81
C SER A 433 9.77 28.01 -26.06
N LYS A 434 9.82 26.91 -25.29
CA LYS A 434 10.98 26.55 -24.45
C LYS A 434 11.95 25.61 -25.19
N TYR A 435 11.56 25.07 -26.34
CA TYR A 435 12.32 24.03 -27.03
C TYR A 435 12.24 24.16 -28.57
N PRO A 436 13.32 24.67 -29.22
CA PRO A 436 13.32 24.96 -30.66
C PRO A 436 13.05 23.76 -31.57
N LEU A 437 13.53 22.57 -31.20
CA LEU A 437 13.27 21.35 -31.98
C LEU A 437 11.77 21.05 -32.03
N LEU A 438 11.10 21.10 -30.87
CA LEU A 438 9.65 20.92 -30.79
C LEU A 438 8.90 21.97 -31.61
N GLN A 439 9.34 23.23 -31.56
CA GLN A 439 8.75 24.29 -32.38
C GLN A 439 8.79 23.93 -33.88
N SER A 440 9.94 23.49 -34.38
CA SER A 440 10.07 23.10 -35.79
C SER A 440 9.15 21.94 -36.18
N GLU A 441 8.94 20.98 -35.28
CA GLU A 441 8.06 19.83 -35.49
C GLU A 441 6.57 20.20 -35.49
N LEU A 442 6.18 21.31 -34.85
CA LEU A 442 4.80 21.80 -34.79
C LEU A 442 4.47 22.85 -35.86
N GLU A 443 5.46 23.35 -36.60
CA GLU A 443 5.30 24.29 -37.72
C GLU A 443 4.89 23.59 -39.03
N ASN A 444 3.94 22.63 -38.96
CA ASN A 444 3.45 21.90 -40.13
C ASN A 444 1.92 21.97 -40.30
N GLU A 445 1.45 21.69 -41.51
CA GLU A 445 0.02 21.74 -41.86
C GLU A 445 -0.81 20.70 -41.10
N SER A 446 -0.21 19.57 -40.72
CA SER A 446 -0.89 18.53 -39.95
C SER A 446 -1.25 19.02 -38.55
N TRP A 447 -0.37 19.79 -37.91
CA TRP A 447 -0.60 20.38 -36.60
C TRP A 447 -1.71 21.45 -36.65
N LYS A 448 -1.67 22.34 -37.64
CA LYS A 448 -2.74 23.32 -37.88
C LYS A 448 -4.09 22.63 -38.05
N LYS A 449 -4.12 21.56 -38.86
CA LYS A 449 -5.34 20.75 -39.06
C LYS A 449 -5.84 20.12 -37.76
N PHE A 450 -4.95 19.55 -36.95
CA PHE A 450 -5.32 18.97 -35.66
C PHE A 450 -5.94 20.01 -34.71
N ARG A 451 -5.33 21.20 -34.66
CA ARG A 451 -5.83 22.34 -33.91
C ARG A 451 -7.23 22.76 -34.31
N GLU A 452 -7.43 23.06 -35.59
CA GLU A 452 -8.72 23.52 -36.11
C GLU A 452 -9.83 22.47 -35.99
N GLN A 453 -9.50 21.19 -36.21
CA GLN A 453 -10.49 20.13 -36.26
C GLN A 453 -10.93 19.67 -34.86
N TYR A 454 -10.00 19.61 -33.90
CA TYR A 454 -10.23 19.04 -32.58
C TYR A 454 -9.82 19.98 -31.43
N PHE A 455 -8.53 20.29 -31.30
CA PHE A 455 -7.98 20.84 -30.05
C PHE A 455 -8.58 22.20 -29.67
N ASP A 456 -8.67 23.14 -30.60
CA ASP A 456 -9.23 24.48 -30.33
C ASP A 456 -10.71 24.44 -29.94
N LYS A 457 -11.45 23.43 -30.41
CA LYS A 457 -12.86 23.21 -30.02
C LYS A 457 -12.94 22.56 -28.63
N ALA A 458 -12.08 21.59 -28.36
CA ALA A 458 -12.01 20.91 -27.08
C ALA A 458 -11.60 21.88 -25.96
N GLU A 459 -10.63 22.75 -26.22
CA GLU A 459 -10.18 23.80 -25.30
C GLU A 459 -11.31 24.79 -24.98
N LYS A 460 -12.02 25.30 -26.00
CA LYS A 460 -13.20 26.17 -25.81
C LYS A 460 -14.29 25.51 -24.97
N LEU A 461 -14.54 24.22 -25.17
CA LEU A 461 -15.54 23.47 -24.42
C LEU A 461 -15.11 23.30 -22.96
N ASN A 462 -13.84 22.94 -22.72
CA ASN A 462 -13.30 22.71 -21.37
C ASN A 462 -13.17 24.00 -20.55
N ASN A 463 -12.92 25.13 -21.22
CA ASN A 463 -12.83 26.45 -20.59
C ASN A 463 -14.18 27.20 -20.57
N HIS A 464 -15.28 26.54 -20.93
CA HIS A 464 -16.61 27.14 -20.87
C HIS A 464 -17.11 27.16 -19.42
N GLU A 465 -17.40 28.34 -18.89
CA GLU A 465 -18.03 28.49 -17.57
C GLU A 465 -19.44 27.87 -17.57
N LEU A 466 -19.61 26.77 -16.83
CA LEU A 466 -20.92 26.19 -16.58
C LEU A 466 -21.70 27.08 -15.60
N GLY A 467 -22.79 27.70 -16.06
CA GLY A 467 -23.71 28.47 -15.21
C GLY A 467 -23.70 30.00 -15.39
N GLY A 468 -23.02 30.53 -16.40
CA GLY A 468 -22.90 31.97 -16.67
C GLY A 468 -24.16 32.70 -17.18
N HIS A 469 -25.37 32.17 -17.00
CA HIS A 469 -26.57 33.00 -17.19
C HIS A 469 -26.82 33.82 -15.92
N THR A 470 -26.18 34.98 -15.83
CA THR A 470 -26.69 36.04 -14.95
C THR A 470 -28.13 36.35 -15.37
N ARG A 471 -29.00 36.48 -14.37
CA ARG A 471 -30.46 36.60 -14.43
C ARG A 471 -30.99 37.85 -15.18
N ALA A 472 -30.18 38.52 -16.01
CA ALA A 472 -30.46 39.88 -16.46
C ALA A 472 -30.92 40.04 -17.93
N ASP A 473 -30.75 39.05 -18.80
CA ASP A 473 -30.86 39.29 -20.26
C ASP A 473 -32.05 38.64 -20.99
N TYR A 474 -33.13 38.30 -20.29
CA TYR A 474 -34.40 37.95 -20.97
C TYR A 474 -35.39 39.12 -20.89
N LYS A 475 -35.37 39.99 -21.91
CA LYS A 475 -36.55 40.72 -22.40
C LYS A 475 -37.21 39.95 -23.53
N GLU A 476 -37.44 38.66 -23.33
CA GLU A 476 -38.44 37.93 -24.08
C GLU A 476 -39.54 37.59 -23.08
N ASP A 477 -40.76 38.03 -23.35
CA ASP A 477 -41.96 37.56 -22.67
C ASP A 477 -42.11 36.07 -23.00
N VAL A 478 -41.39 35.23 -22.26
CA VAL A 478 -41.59 33.79 -22.27
C VAL A 478 -42.90 33.55 -21.54
N ASP A 479 -43.97 33.33 -22.30
CA ASP A 479 -45.26 32.92 -21.76
C ASP A 479 -45.08 31.53 -21.13
N PHE A 480 -44.92 31.51 -19.81
CA PHE A 480 -44.79 30.29 -19.03
C PHE A 480 -46.14 29.57 -18.99
N ASN A 481 -46.44 28.80 -20.02
CA ASN A 481 -47.61 27.93 -19.99
C ASN A 481 -47.38 26.81 -18.95
N LYS A 482 -47.98 26.97 -17.77
CA LYS A 482 -47.93 25.99 -16.68
C LYS A 482 -48.36 24.59 -17.12
N GLU A 483 -49.22 24.50 -18.12
CA GLU A 483 -49.73 23.22 -18.63
C GLU A 483 -48.61 22.42 -19.32
N ASP A 484 -47.70 23.06 -20.07
CA ASP A 484 -46.58 22.39 -20.74
C ASP A 484 -45.54 21.85 -19.76
N ILE A 485 -45.30 22.57 -18.67
CA ILE A 485 -44.38 22.13 -17.61
C ILE A 485 -44.98 20.92 -16.87
N GLN A 486 -46.29 20.97 -16.60
CA GLN A 486 -46.98 19.86 -15.96
C GLN A 486 -46.99 18.62 -16.85
N ILE A 487 -47.24 18.78 -18.15
CA ILE A 487 -47.22 17.66 -19.12
C ILE A 487 -45.83 17.01 -19.16
N LYS A 488 -44.75 17.81 -19.22
CA LYS A 488 -43.38 17.28 -19.22
C LYS A 488 -43.00 16.60 -17.90
N TYR A 489 -43.49 17.13 -16.78
CA TYR A 489 -43.29 16.52 -15.47
C TYR A 489 -44.05 15.19 -15.33
N ASP A 490 -45.29 15.14 -15.82
CA ASP A 490 -46.11 13.93 -15.80
C ASP A 490 -45.56 12.85 -16.75
N ASP A 491 -45.01 13.22 -17.91
CA ASP A 491 -44.32 12.29 -18.82
C ASP A 491 -43.01 11.75 -18.21
N PHE A 492 -42.28 12.58 -17.46
CA PHE A 492 -41.10 12.15 -16.70
C PHE A 492 -41.45 11.15 -15.58
N LEU A 493 -42.60 11.33 -14.91
CA LEU A 493 -43.06 10.39 -13.88
C LEU A 493 -43.56 9.07 -14.48
N LYS A 494 -44.23 9.11 -15.64
CA LYS A 494 -44.68 7.90 -16.34
C LYS A 494 -43.54 7.06 -16.90
N SER A 495 -42.52 7.69 -17.50
CA SER A 495 -41.37 6.99 -18.07
C SER A 495 -40.50 6.25 -17.04
N ASN A 496 -40.53 6.67 -15.76
CA ASN A 496 -39.80 6.01 -14.67
C ASN A 496 -40.56 4.86 -14.00
N HIS A 497 -41.86 4.72 -14.23
CA HIS A 497 -42.65 3.62 -13.64
C HIS A 497 -42.48 2.31 -14.42
N ASP A 498 -42.28 2.36 -15.74
CA ASP A 498 -42.13 1.16 -16.57
C ASP A 498 -40.74 0.48 -16.42
N GLN A 499 -39.72 1.20 -15.95
CA GLN A 499 -38.37 0.64 -15.74
C GLN A 499 -38.19 -0.08 -14.39
N LYS A 500 -39.05 0.19 -13.39
CA LYS A 500 -38.95 -0.46 -12.08
C LYS A 500 -39.40 -1.93 -12.09
N ILE A 501 -40.34 -2.31 -12.95
CA ILE A 501 -40.91 -3.67 -12.95
C ILE A 501 -39.94 -4.71 -13.57
N GLN A 502 -38.95 -4.30 -14.37
CA GLN A 502 -37.95 -5.24 -14.93
C GLN A 502 -36.68 -5.42 -14.08
N ASN A 503 -36.37 -4.48 -13.18
CA ASN A 503 -35.15 -4.54 -12.37
C ASN A 503 -35.31 -5.23 -11.01
N GLU A 504 -36.54 -5.46 -10.54
CA GLU A 504 -36.79 -6.15 -9.26
C GLU A 504 -36.50 -7.66 -9.31
N THR A 505 -36.52 -8.31 -10.48
CA THR A 505 -36.14 -9.73 -10.62
C THR A 505 -34.62 -9.98 -10.64
N ASN A 506 -33.79 -8.95 -10.82
CA ASN A 506 -32.32 -9.10 -10.86
C ASN A 506 -31.61 -8.66 -9.58
N THR A 507 -32.30 -7.96 -8.67
CA THR A 507 -31.68 -7.43 -7.44
C THR A 507 -31.51 -8.48 -6.34
N GLN A 508 -32.34 -9.54 -6.33
CA GLN A 508 -32.21 -10.65 -5.38
C GLN A 508 -31.00 -11.57 -5.64
N ASN A 509 -30.44 -11.57 -6.85
CA ASN A 509 -29.21 -12.33 -7.15
C ASN A 509 -27.92 -11.54 -6.89
N ILE A 510 -27.96 -10.20 -6.81
CA ILE A 510 -26.77 -9.38 -6.52
C ILE A 510 -26.59 -9.19 -5.00
N GLN A 511 -27.68 -9.14 -4.23
CA GLN A 511 -27.61 -9.03 -2.77
C GLN A 511 -26.95 -10.27 -2.13
N ASN A 512 -27.25 -11.48 -2.64
CA ASN A 512 -26.62 -12.72 -2.18
C ASN A 512 -25.11 -12.81 -2.50
N ILE A 513 -24.61 -11.98 -3.43
CA ILE A 513 -23.18 -11.94 -3.79
C ILE A 513 -22.44 -10.89 -2.93
N PHE A 514 -23.06 -9.75 -2.61
CA PHE A 514 -22.43 -8.72 -1.79
C PHE A 514 -22.31 -9.08 -0.30
N ASP A 515 -23.23 -9.89 0.24
CA ASP A 515 -23.17 -10.36 1.62
C ASP A 515 -22.08 -11.45 1.83
N ALA A 516 -21.54 -12.02 0.75
CA ALA A 516 -20.44 -13.01 0.80
C ALA A 516 -19.03 -12.37 0.80
N PHE A 517 -18.91 -11.06 0.57
CA PHE A 517 -17.62 -10.39 0.36
C PHE A 517 -17.28 -9.26 1.36
N ASN A 518 -18.09 -9.03 2.39
CA ASN A 518 -17.80 -8.02 3.42
C ASN A 518 -17.57 -8.66 4.80
N ILE A 519 -16.32 -9.05 5.06
CA ILE A 519 -15.76 -9.07 6.41
C ILE A 519 -14.54 -8.14 6.43
N GLY A 520 -14.71 -7.01 7.11
CA GLY A 520 -13.66 -6.24 7.79
C GLY A 520 -12.82 -5.28 6.95
N ASN A 521 -13.08 -3.97 7.08
CA ASN A 521 -12.05 -2.95 7.34
C ASN A 521 -12.72 -1.57 7.52
N ASN A 522 -12.86 -1.13 8.76
CA ASN A 522 -13.13 0.26 9.11
C ASN A 522 -11.88 0.82 9.81
N GLU A 523 -11.13 1.67 9.12
CA GLU A 523 -10.36 2.73 9.76
C GLU A 523 -10.57 4.02 8.96
N GLN A 524 -11.20 4.99 9.62
CA GLN A 524 -11.19 6.40 9.22
C GLN A 524 -10.15 7.12 10.06
N SER A 525 -9.29 7.87 9.36
CA SER A 525 -8.32 8.83 9.85
C SER A 525 -8.98 10.17 10.24
N ASN A 526 -8.36 10.89 11.18
CA ASN A 526 -8.44 12.35 11.28
C ASN A 526 -7.13 12.93 11.90
N PRO A 527 -6.86 14.24 11.72
CA PRO A 527 -5.51 14.79 11.50
C PRO A 527 -4.76 15.33 12.73
N VAL A 528 -3.49 15.65 12.50
CA VAL A 528 -2.37 15.96 13.40
C VAL A 528 -2.42 17.38 13.99
N ASP A 529 -1.98 17.54 15.24
CA ASP A 529 -1.18 18.72 15.64
C ASP A 529 -0.11 18.34 16.70
N GLY A 530 1.08 18.93 16.58
CA GLY A 530 2.32 18.40 17.11
C GLY A 530 2.57 18.54 18.61
N GLN A 531 3.18 17.50 19.20
CA GLN A 531 4.16 17.56 20.29
C GLN A 531 4.89 16.21 20.40
N GLN A 532 6.21 16.26 20.55
CA GLN A 532 7.07 15.10 20.81
C GLN A 532 6.55 14.31 22.01
N GLN A 533 6.28 13.00 21.88
CA GLN A 533 6.17 12.10 23.01
C GLN A 533 6.41 10.63 22.65
N GLU A 534 7.00 9.93 23.62
CA GLU A 534 7.60 8.61 23.60
C GLU A 534 6.59 7.49 23.29
N TRP A 535 7.03 6.49 22.52
CA TRP A 535 6.20 5.33 22.14
C TRP A 535 6.05 4.37 23.32
N SER A 536 5.06 4.65 24.17
CA SER A 536 4.56 3.71 25.17
C SER A 536 3.05 3.91 25.35
N ASN A 537 2.27 2.89 24.97
CA ASN A 537 0.84 2.63 25.23
C ASN A 537 0.00 2.42 23.96
N PHE A 538 -0.16 1.14 23.59
CA PHE A 538 -1.39 0.66 22.96
C PHE A 538 -2.23 0.00 24.08
N GLN A 539 -3.42 0.54 24.32
CA GLN A 539 -4.39 0.05 25.31
C GLN A 539 -5.74 -0.02 24.61
N TRP A 540 -6.35 -1.20 24.56
CA TRP A 540 -7.69 -1.40 24.00
C TRP A 540 -8.73 -0.78 24.93
N SER A 541 -9.59 0.09 24.38
CA SER A 541 -10.66 0.76 25.09
C SER A 541 -11.80 -0.23 25.38
N GLN A 542 -12.05 -0.53 26.66
CA GLN A 542 -13.36 -0.98 27.11
C GLN A 542 -14.24 0.24 27.31
N GLU A 543 -15.30 0.40 26.52
CA GLU A 543 -16.36 1.35 26.84
C GLU A 543 -17.29 0.76 27.90
N GLN A 544 -17.27 1.41 29.07
CA GLN A 544 -18.30 1.28 30.08
C GLN A 544 -19.62 1.85 29.53
N ASN A 545 -20.67 1.03 29.47
CA ASN A 545 -22.03 1.53 29.53
C ASN A 545 -22.68 1.04 30.83
N GLN A 546 -23.07 2.01 31.65
CA GLN A 546 -23.77 1.84 32.91
C GLN A 546 -25.15 1.24 32.66
N SER A 547 -25.54 0.37 33.59
CA SER A 547 -26.77 -0.40 33.61
C SER A 547 -27.81 0.26 34.53
N GLU A 548 -29.03 0.41 34.04
CA GLU A 548 -30.26 0.36 34.84
C GLU A 548 -31.34 -0.37 34.02
N GLY A 549 -31.85 -1.51 34.53
CA GLY A 549 -32.99 -2.21 33.93
C GLY A 549 -32.86 -3.74 33.94
N VAL A 550 -33.40 -4.35 34.97
CA VAL A 550 -33.28 -5.76 35.37
C VAL A 550 -34.40 -6.64 34.75
N GLN A 551 -34.08 -7.94 34.62
CA GLN A 551 -34.98 -9.12 34.53
C GLN A 551 -35.63 -9.48 33.19
N GLN A 552 -35.01 -10.44 32.49
CA GLN A 552 -35.57 -11.78 32.15
C GLN A 552 -34.85 -12.33 30.93
N GLN A 553 -33.82 -13.17 31.11
CA GLN A 553 -33.39 -14.19 30.14
C GLN A 553 -32.28 -15.05 30.75
N GLN A 554 -32.66 -15.86 31.74
CA GLN A 554 -31.95 -17.08 32.08
C GLN A 554 -32.99 -18.19 32.10
N GLN A 555 -33.34 -18.67 30.90
CA GLN A 555 -33.98 -19.94 30.61
C GLN A 555 -34.34 -19.91 29.12
N ASN A 556 -33.47 -20.47 28.29
CA ASN A 556 -33.75 -21.13 27.00
C ASN A 556 -32.51 -21.17 26.11
N PHE A 557 -31.52 -21.97 26.52
CA PHE A 557 -30.59 -22.60 25.57
C PHE A 557 -30.36 -24.05 26.00
N GLN A 558 -31.46 -24.78 26.09
CA GLN A 558 -31.51 -26.24 26.02
C GLN A 558 -32.76 -26.59 25.22
N GLN A 559 -32.63 -26.62 23.90
CA GLN A 559 -33.45 -27.38 22.95
C GLN A 559 -33.23 -26.81 21.54
N PHE A 560 -32.22 -27.34 20.83
CA PHE A 560 -32.27 -27.38 19.38
C PHE A 560 -31.87 -28.78 18.94
N GLY A 561 -32.90 -29.55 18.63
CA GLY A 561 -32.82 -30.93 18.23
C GLY A 561 -34.21 -31.52 18.31
N GLU A 562 -35.08 -31.16 17.36
CA GLU A 562 -36.07 -32.05 16.74
C GLU A 562 -37.11 -31.31 15.88
N ILE A 563 -37.25 -31.83 14.66
CA ILE A 563 -38.47 -31.98 13.86
C ILE A 563 -38.90 -30.85 12.90
N SER A 564 -39.15 -31.35 11.70
CA SER A 564 -39.59 -30.81 10.43
C SER A 564 -41.11 -30.66 10.30
N ASN A 565 -41.48 -29.96 9.22
CA ASN A 565 -42.72 -30.03 8.44
C ASN A 565 -43.97 -29.19 8.83
N GLN A 566 -44.47 -28.55 7.76
CA GLN A 566 -45.86 -28.23 7.38
C GLN A 566 -46.41 -26.80 7.55
N ASP A 567 -46.61 -26.20 6.36
CA ASP A 567 -47.82 -25.59 5.81
C ASP A 567 -48.31 -24.18 6.23
N GLN A 568 -48.32 -23.33 5.19
CA GLN A 568 -49.41 -22.50 4.66
C GLN A 568 -50.08 -21.40 5.53
N GLY A 569 -49.85 -20.16 5.06
CA GLY A 569 -50.94 -19.28 4.62
C GLY A 569 -51.39 -18.19 5.60
N LYS A 570 -51.16 -16.92 5.23
CA LYS A 570 -52.20 -15.93 4.90
C LYS A 570 -51.64 -14.50 4.89
N GLU A 571 -52.04 -13.78 3.85
CA GLU A 571 -51.98 -12.32 3.70
C GLU A 571 -52.71 -11.60 4.84
N GLN A 572 -52.22 -10.41 5.22
CA GLN A 572 -53.02 -9.17 5.27
C GLN A 572 -52.12 -7.97 5.61
N GLY A 573 -52.24 -6.91 4.82
CA GLY A 573 -51.49 -5.66 4.98
C GLY A 573 -52.13 -4.65 5.93
N MET A 574 -51.38 -3.59 6.20
CA MET A 574 -51.81 -2.20 6.45
C MET A 574 -50.53 -1.38 6.69
N GLN A 575 -50.16 -0.51 5.74
CA GLN A 575 -50.36 0.95 5.77
C GLN A 575 -49.40 1.72 6.73
N PHE A 576 -48.44 2.38 6.07
CA PHE A 576 -47.86 3.71 6.31
C PHE A 576 -48.03 4.39 7.68
N GLU A 577 -46.91 4.86 8.24
CA GLU A 577 -46.77 6.28 8.56
C GLU A 577 -45.29 6.70 8.54
N GLN A 578 -44.96 7.59 7.60
CA GLN A 578 -43.71 8.35 7.56
C GLN A 578 -43.83 9.52 8.55
N GLN A 579 -42.82 9.71 9.40
CA GLN A 579 -42.58 10.99 10.06
C GLN A 579 -41.21 11.54 9.67
N HIS A 580 -41.27 12.73 9.08
CA HIS A 580 -40.20 13.61 8.67
C HIS A 580 -39.24 13.98 9.80
N ASN A 581 -37.95 14.13 9.47
CA ASN A 581 -37.14 15.29 9.87
C ASN A 581 -35.85 15.42 9.01
N PRO A 582 -35.15 16.57 9.00
CA PRO A 582 -34.77 17.25 7.77
C PRO A 582 -33.27 17.25 7.48
N LEU A 583 -32.96 17.64 6.23
CA LEU A 583 -31.70 18.03 5.63
C LEU A 583 -30.50 18.27 6.58
N TYR A 584 -29.42 17.51 6.34
CA TYR A 584 -28.05 17.97 6.54
C TYR A 584 -27.34 18.07 5.19
N LYS A 585 -26.74 19.25 4.93
CA LYS A 585 -25.82 19.50 3.83
C LYS A 585 -24.52 18.73 4.08
N HIS A 586 -24.07 17.93 3.13
CA HIS A 586 -22.71 17.39 3.11
C HIS A 586 -21.85 18.19 2.12
N ASP A 587 -20.87 18.92 2.66
CA ASP A 587 -19.71 19.40 1.92
C ASP A 587 -18.78 18.21 1.65
N TYR A 588 -18.41 18.02 0.38
CA TYR A 588 -17.43 17.03 -0.05
C TYR A 588 -16.04 17.66 -0.08
N ALA A 589 -15.16 17.24 0.84
CA ALA A 589 -13.73 17.45 0.73
C ALA A 589 -12.99 16.34 1.49
N GLN A 590 -12.85 15.16 0.86
CA GLN A 590 -11.88 14.12 1.25
C GLN A 590 -11.49 13.30 0.01
N GLU A 591 -10.49 13.77 -0.73
CA GLU A 591 -9.69 12.96 -1.66
C GLU A 591 -8.23 13.39 -1.50
N GLU A 592 -7.55 12.86 -0.48
CA GLU A 592 -6.08 12.92 -0.35
C GLU A 592 -5.58 11.53 0.04
N ARG A 593 -5.46 10.63 -0.95
CA ARG A 593 -4.65 9.40 -0.87
C ARG A 593 -3.93 9.05 -2.19
N ASP A 594 -3.74 10.03 -3.08
CA ASP A 594 -3.01 9.89 -4.36
C ASP A 594 -1.64 10.62 -4.40
N ASP A 595 -1.16 11.09 -3.25
CA ASP A 595 -0.10 12.11 -3.21
C ASP A 595 1.33 11.60 -3.35
N GLU A 596 1.68 10.35 -3.01
CA GLU A 596 3.07 9.89 -3.14
C GLU A 596 3.50 9.66 -4.60
N TYR A 597 2.58 9.24 -5.47
CA TYR A 597 2.84 9.00 -6.89
C TYR A 597 2.91 10.30 -7.69
N ASN A 598 2.20 11.35 -7.26
CA ASN A 598 2.32 12.70 -7.81
C ASN A 598 3.58 13.41 -7.29
N ARG A 599 3.99 13.19 -6.03
CA ARG A 599 5.21 13.81 -5.46
C ARG A 599 6.50 13.45 -6.18
N PHE A 600 6.65 12.22 -6.69
CA PHE A 600 7.86 11.84 -7.44
C PHE A 600 8.03 12.67 -8.74
N TRP A 601 6.93 13.01 -9.42
CA TRP A 601 6.96 13.79 -10.66
C TRP A 601 6.76 15.30 -10.45
N GLN A 602 6.09 15.74 -9.38
CA GLN A 602 6.07 17.14 -8.94
C GLN A 602 7.45 17.61 -8.44
N PHE A 603 8.29 16.70 -7.91
CA PHE A 603 9.67 17.03 -7.53
C PHE A 603 10.53 17.50 -8.70
N GLN A 604 10.21 17.12 -9.95
CA GLN A 604 10.90 17.63 -11.14
C GLN A 604 10.47 19.07 -11.52
N ILE A 605 9.32 19.55 -11.03
CA ILE A 605 8.78 20.87 -11.40
C ILE A 605 9.35 21.99 -10.50
N HIS A 606 9.67 21.71 -9.22
CA HIS A 606 9.95 22.79 -8.25
C HIS A 606 11.44 23.14 -7.99
N GLU A 607 12.42 22.35 -8.46
CA GLU A 607 13.83 22.65 -8.20
C GLU A 607 14.44 23.73 -9.10
N GLN A 608 13.83 24.02 -10.27
CA GLN A 608 14.31 25.11 -11.15
C GLN A 608 13.69 26.48 -10.84
N ASP A 609 12.52 26.54 -10.19
CA ASP A 609 11.84 27.80 -9.87
C ASP A 609 12.18 28.37 -8.48
N SER A 610 12.70 27.56 -7.54
CA SER A 610 13.12 28.05 -6.22
C SER A 610 14.30 29.03 -6.30
N LYS A 611 15.24 28.83 -7.23
CA LYS A 611 16.38 29.76 -7.40
C LYS A 611 15.98 31.10 -8.02
N LEU A 612 14.94 31.13 -8.85
CA LEU A 612 14.43 32.37 -9.46
C LEU A 612 13.63 33.23 -8.46
N HIS A 613 13.02 32.60 -7.46
CA HIS A 613 12.25 33.32 -6.45
C HIS A 613 13.14 33.99 -5.38
N ASP A 614 14.28 33.39 -5.04
CA ASP A 614 15.22 33.93 -4.05
C ASP A 614 16.04 35.11 -4.63
N ASP A 615 16.43 35.06 -5.91
CA ASP A 615 17.12 36.16 -6.58
C ASP A 615 16.18 37.37 -6.79
N ALA A 616 14.88 37.14 -7.00
CA ALA A 616 13.88 38.20 -7.12
C ALA A 616 13.54 38.87 -5.78
N LEU A 617 13.58 38.14 -4.66
CA LEU A 617 13.44 38.75 -3.33
C LEU A 617 14.66 39.60 -2.95
N TYR A 618 15.87 39.17 -3.32
CA TYR A 618 17.10 39.89 -3.01
C TYR A 618 17.23 41.24 -3.74
N GLU A 619 16.71 41.36 -4.96
CA GLU A 619 16.64 42.66 -5.65
C GLU A 619 15.51 43.58 -5.14
N PHE A 620 14.43 43.01 -4.59
CA PHE A 620 13.31 43.79 -4.06
C PHE A 620 13.66 44.50 -2.73
N GLU A 621 14.48 43.86 -1.89
CA GLU A 621 14.93 44.44 -0.60
C GLU A 621 16.02 45.50 -0.72
N LYS A 622 16.61 45.70 -1.91
CA LYS A 622 17.68 46.69 -2.12
C LYS A 622 17.19 48.04 -2.64
N ASN A 623 15.92 48.13 -3.05
CA ASN A 623 15.34 49.32 -3.69
C ASN A 623 14.16 49.95 -2.91
N TYR A 624 13.99 49.63 -1.62
CA TYR A 624 13.09 50.33 -0.70
C TYR A 624 13.72 50.61 0.66
#